data_AF-A0A8S9TUU9-F1
#
_entry.id   AF-A0A8S9TUU9-F1
#
_cell.length_a   1.000
_cell.length_b   1.000
_cell.length_c   1.000
_cell.angle_alpha   90.00
_cell.angle_beta   90.00
_cell.angle_gamma   90.00
#
_symmetry.space_group_name_H-M   'P 1'
#
loop_
_entity.id
_entity.type
_entity.pdbx_description
1 polymer ?
#
loop_
_entity_poly.entity_id
_entity_poly.type
_entity_poly.pdbx_seq_one_letter_code
_entity_poly.pdbx_strand_id
1 'polypeptide(L)'
;MIKLAAGVSKKSVVDVYVTLSVPDSPVLSTAQKSVELNVEKRRCPPRRLRQGKGSSYVNVGLEDRLNSRPLDLHTPANQCIKRIQAAVGQLFRAFLIQRDFVETHTPKLVAGASGSGANCFTLKYFD
;
A
#
# COMPACT_ATOMS: atom_id res chain seq x y z
N MET A 1 5.77 28.54 13.94
CA MET A 1 5.66 27.12 13.50
C MET A 1 4.29 26.73 12.94
N ILE A 2 3.17 27.21 13.52
CA ILE A 2 1.80 26.81 13.11
C ILE A 2 1.51 27.08 11.61
N LYS A 3 1.93 28.23 11.06
CA LYS A 3 1.80 28.54 9.62
C LYS A 3 2.57 27.57 8.71
N LEU A 4 3.69 27.01 9.17
CA LEU A 4 4.51 26.06 8.40
C LEU A 4 3.90 24.64 8.40
N ALA A 5 3.20 24.25 9.48
CA ALA A 5 2.47 22.99 9.56
C ALA A 5 1.21 23.01 8.66
N ALA A 6 0.54 24.16 8.55
CA ALA A 6 -0.61 24.33 7.66
C ALA A 6 -0.26 24.27 6.16
N GLY A 7 0.99 24.59 5.78
CA GLY A 7 1.45 24.60 4.38
C GLY A 7 1.82 23.23 3.80
N VAL A 8 1.62 22.15 4.54
CA VAL A 8 2.06 20.80 4.12
C VAL A 8 1.04 20.17 3.20
N SER A 9 1.47 19.77 2.01
CA SER A 9 0.61 18.97 1.14
C SER A 9 0.23 17.66 1.81
N LYS A 10 -1.06 17.28 1.71
CA LYS A 10 -1.53 15.96 2.14
C LYS A 10 -0.68 14.86 1.48
N LYS A 11 -0.48 13.75 2.19
CA LYS A 11 0.35 12.60 1.76
C LYS A 11 1.86 12.85 1.66
N SER A 12 2.36 14.01 2.10
CA SER A 12 3.80 14.21 2.27
C SER A 12 4.32 13.36 3.43
N VAL A 13 5.52 12.80 3.28
CA VAL A 13 6.24 12.12 4.37
C VAL A 13 7.06 13.16 5.12
N VAL A 14 7.06 13.10 6.46
CA VAL A 14 7.64 14.12 7.33
C VAL A 14 8.34 13.47 8.51
N ASP A 15 9.47 14.04 8.92
CA ASP A 15 10.12 13.68 10.18
C ASP A 15 9.73 14.72 11.23
N VAL A 16 9.22 14.25 12.36
CA VAL A 16 8.76 15.11 13.47
C VAL A 16 9.44 14.70 14.77
N TYR A 17 9.89 15.68 15.53
CA TYR A 17 10.32 15.55 16.91
C TYR A 17 9.14 15.93 17.79
N VAL A 18 8.75 15.02 18.70
CA VAL A 18 7.50 15.11 19.45
C VAL A 18 7.70 14.71 20.90
N THR A 19 6.93 15.31 21.80
CA THR A 19 6.68 14.81 23.16
C THR A 19 5.31 14.14 23.21
N LEU A 20 5.21 13.06 23.99
CA LEU A 20 3.97 12.30 24.14
C LEU A 20 3.18 12.84 25.33
N SER A 21 1.88 13.04 25.15
CA SER A 21 0.94 13.36 26.25
C SER A 21 -0.30 12.46 26.20
N VAL A 22 -0.91 12.24 27.36
CA VAL A 22 -2.21 11.54 27.45
C VAL A 22 -3.32 12.57 27.21
N PRO A 23 -4.25 12.33 26.28
CA PRO A 23 -5.37 13.24 26.05
C PRO A 23 -6.44 13.10 27.15
N ASP A 24 -7.18 14.17 27.40
CA ASP A 24 -8.31 14.17 28.34
C ASP A 24 -9.44 13.22 27.90
N SER A 25 -9.56 12.97 26.60
CA SER A 25 -10.51 12.01 26.02
C SER A 25 -9.93 11.28 24.80
N PRO A 26 -10.37 10.04 24.49
CA PRO A 26 -9.77 9.26 23.41
C PRO A 26 -9.95 9.86 22.01
N VAL A 27 -8.87 9.90 21.22
CA VAL A 27 -8.88 10.46 19.85
C VAL A 27 -9.47 9.45 18.85
N LEU A 28 -10.77 9.56 18.56
CA LEU A 28 -11.53 8.55 17.79
C LEU A 28 -11.14 8.42 16.31
N SER A 29 -10.57 9.46 15.70
CA SER A 29 -10.23 9.49 14.27
C SER A 29 -8.94 8.72 13.92
N THR A 30 -8.21 8.25 14.92
CA THR A 30 -6.92 7.58 14.76
C THR A 30 -6.95 6.16 15.31
N ALA A 31 -5.95 5.36 14.95
CA ALA A 31 -5.78 4.02 15.51
C ALA A 31 -5.26 4.05 16.96
N GLN A 32 -4.34 4.98 17.27
CA GLN A 32 -3.76 5.15 18.61
C GLN A 32 -4.55 6.20 19.38
N LYS A 33 -5.50 5.76 20.22
CA LYS A 33 -6.51 6.66 20.80
C LYS A 33 -6.12 7.28 22.14
N SER A 34 -5.12 6.73 22.82
CA SER A 34 -4.75 7.06 24.21
C SER A 34 -3.54 7.98 24.35
N VAL A 35 -2.98 8.45 23.23
CA VAL A 35 -1.75 9.26 23.22
C VAL A 35 -1.88 10.34 22.15
N GLU A 36 -1.39 11.54 22.45
CA GLU A 36 -1.23 12.65 21.52
C GLU A 36 0.25 13.00 21.33
N LEU A 37 0.56 13.56 20.15
CA LEU A 37 1.91 13.95 19.76
C LEU A 37 2.03 15.49 19.77
N ASN A 38 2.77 16.04 20.73
CA ASN A 38 3.07 17.48 20.80
C ASN A 38 4.35 17.78 20.00
N VAL A 39 4.22 18.48 18.88
CA VAL A 39 5.32 18.68 17.91
C VAL A 39 6.24 19.83 18.33
N GLU A 40 7.53 19.54 18.46
CA GLU A 40 8.57 20.52 18.84
C GLU A 40 9.41 21.00 17.65
N LYS A 41 9.81 20.09 16.76
CA LYS A 41 10.63 20.41 15.58
C LYS A 41 10.29 19.48 14.42
N ARG A 42 10.49 19.96 13.18
CA ARG A 42 10.16 19.19 11.97
C ARG A 42 11.28 19.27 10.94
N ARG A 43 11.54 18.16 10.24
CA ARG A 43 12.38 18.09 9.04
C ARG A 43 11.55 17.54 7.88
N CYS A 44 11.62 18.19 6.73
CA CYS A 44 10.85 17.82 5.54
C CYS A 44 11.80 17.56 4.38
N PRO A 45 11.94 16.31 3.90
CA PRO A 45 12.39 16.08 2.53
C PRO A 45 11.21 16.37 1.56
N PRO A 46 11.38 17.18 0.51
CA PRO A 46 10.28 17.52 -0.38
C PRO A 46 9.95 16.33 -1.28
N ARG A 47 8.76 15.74 -1.14
CA ARG A 47 8.17 14.87 -2.16
C ARG A 47 6.67 15.14 -2.27
N ARG A 48 6.25 15.68 -3.41
CA ARG A 48 4.84 16.00 -3.70
C ARG A 48 4.19 14.81 -4.41
N LEU A 49 3.09 14.32 -3.87
CA LEU A 49 2.19 13.38 -4.54
C LEU A 49 0.96 14.15 -5.07
N ARG A 50 0.46 13.75 -6.26
CA ARG A 50 -0.72 14.37 -6.87
C ARG A 50 -1.95 14.14 -5.99
N GLN A 51 -2.76 15.19 -5.82
CA GLN A 51 -3.87 15.22 -4.88
C GLN A 51 -5.21 15.04 -5.59
N GLY A 52 -6.12 14.31 -4.95
CA GLY A 52 -7.57 14.48 -5.15
C GLY A 52 -8.14 15.31 -3.99
N LYS A 53 -9.02 16.27 -4.28
CA LYS A 53 -9.84 16.94 -3.25
C LYS A 53 -10.96 15.99 -2.84
N GLY A 54 -11.21 15.82 -1.54
CA GLY A 54 -12.32 15.02 -1.05
C GLY A 54 -12.95 15.62 0.20
N SER A 55 -14.25 15.93 0.10
CA SER A 55 -15.20 16.14 1.20
C SER A 55 -15.93 14.82 1.54
N SER A 56 -16.88 14.87 2.47
CA SER A 56 -17.68 13.76 3.03
C SER A 56 -18.04 12.66 2.02
N TYR A 57 -17.49 11.47 2.24
CA TYR A 57 -17.69 10.19 1.54
C TYR A 57 -17.94 10.26 0.01
N VAL A 58 -16.96 10.74 -0.74
CA VAL A 58 -16.92 10.55 -2.20
C VAL A 58 -16.57 9.08 -2.49
N ASN A 59 -17.48 8.36 -3.15
CA ASN A 59 -17.18 7.05 -3.72
C ASN A 59 -16.37 7.25 -5.02
N VAL A 60 -15.17 6.67 -5.09
CA VAL A 60 -14.30 6.77 -6.27
C VAL A 60 -14.47 5.52 -7.11
N GLY A 61 -14.76 5.68 -8.40
CA GLY A 61 -14.96 4.58 -9.34
C GLY A 61 -13.74 3.66 -9.43
N LEU A 62 -13.96 2.38 -9.78
CA LEU A 62 -12.88 1.41 -9.89
C LEU A 62 -11.81 1.83 -10.90
N GLU A 63 -12.22 2.36 -12.05
CA GLU A 63 -11.30 2.81 -13.10
C GLU A 63 -10.35 3.90 -12.59
N ASP A 64 -10.87 4.93 -11.91
CA ASP A 64 -10.05 6.00 -11.33
C ASP A 64 -9.08 5.48 -10.26
N ARG A 65 -9.55 4.52 -9.44
CA ARG A 65 -8.72 3.86 -8.42
C ARG A 65 -7.60 3.05 -9.05
N LEU A 66 -7.85 2.38 -10.17
CA LEU A 66 -6.85 1.60 -10.90
C LEU A 66 -5.88 2.50 -11.68
N ASN A 67 -6.36 3.59 -12.29
CA ASN A 67 -5.53 4.58 -12.97
C ASN A 67 -4.56 5.28 -12.00
N SER A 68 -4.98 5.48 -10.74
CA SER A 68 -4.14 6.02 -9.66
C SER A 68 -3.80 4.97 -8.60
N ARG A 69 -3.51 3.73 -9.03
CA ARG A 69 -3.34 2.58 -8.13
C ARG A 69 -2.33 2.78 -7.00
N PRO A 70 -1.15 3.41 -7.21
CA PRO A 70 -0.22 3.65 -6.10
C PRO A 70 -0.87 4.42 -4.95
N LEU A 71 -1.69 5.44 -5.25
CA LEU A 71 -2.39 6.22 -4.23
C LEU A 71 -3.49 5.40 -3.54
N ASP A 72 -4.27 4.65 -4.31
CA ASP A 72 -5.36 3.81 -3.81
C ASP A 72 -4.86 2.71 -2.85
N LEU A 73 -3.67 2.16 -3.11
CA LEU A 73 -3.04 1.17 -2.24
C LEU A 73 -2.68 1.69 -0.85
N HIS A 74 -2.66 3.01 -0.59
CA HIS A 74 -2.43 3.56 0.75
C HIS A 74 -3.65 3.48 1.68
N THR A 75 -4.82 3.06 1.20
CA THR A 75 -6.00 2.90 2.06
C THR A 75 -5.81 1.72 3.03
N PRO A 76 -6.26 1.81 4.30
CA PRO A 76 -6.11 0.72 5.26
C PRO A 76 -6.69 -0.60 4.77
N ALA A 77 -7.86 -0.56 4.11
CA ALA A 77 -8.49 -1.76 3.55
C ALA A 77 -7.62 -2.44 2.50
N ASN A 78 -7.08 -1.70 1.52
CA ASN A 78 -6.19 -2.27 0.51
C ASN A 78 -4.87 -2.79 1.11
N GLN A 79 -4.31 -2.10 2.10
CA GLN A 79 -3.13 -2.58 2.84
C GLN A 79 -3.42 -3.93 3.53
N CYS A 80 -4.57 -4.07 4.17
CA CYS A 80 -5.00 -5.33 4.78
C CYS A 80 -5.18 -6.44 3.73
N ILE A 81 -5.86 -6.16 2.61
CA ILE A 81 -6.05 -7.14 1.52
C ILE A 81 -4.69 -7.65 1.02
N LYS A 82 -3.71 -6.77 0.82
CA LYS A 82 -2.38 -7.17 0.35
C LYS A 82 -1.58 -7.96 1.38
N ARG A 83 -1.70 -7.65 2.67
CA ARG A 83 -1.08 -8.43 3.74
C ARG A 83 -1.70 -9.83 3.85
N ILE A 84 -3.02 -9.94 3.75
CA ILE A 84 -3.72 -11.23 3.73
C ILE A 84 -3.28 -12.05 2.50
N GLN A 85 -3.24 -11.44 1.32
CA GLN A 85 -2.77 -12.10 0.09
C GLN A 85 -1.33 -12.63 0.25
N ALA A 86 -0.43 -11.84 0.85
CA ALA A 86 0.93 -12.27 1.12
C ALA A 86 0.98 -13.44 2.13
N ALA A 87 0.18 -13.38 3.20
CA ALA A 87 0.09 -14.43 4.20
C ALA A 87 -0.41 -15.75 3.60
N VAL A 88 -1.39 -15.72 2.69
CA VAL A 88 -1.86 -16.93 1.98
C VAL A 88 -0.69 -17.63 1.26
N GLY A 89 0.10 -16.89 0.48
CA GLY A 89 1.25 -17.46 -0.23
C GLY A 89 2.37 -17.93 0.71
N GLN A 90 2.55 -17.29 1.85
CA GLN A 90 3.50 -17.71 2.88
C GLN A 90 3.06 -19.02 3.56
N LEU A 91 1.80 -19.11 3.97
CA LEU A 91 1.24 -20.28 4.66
C LEU A 91 1.19 -21.50 3.73
N PHE A 92 0.83 -21.30 2.46
CA PHE A 92 0.86 -22.36 1.45
C PHE A 92 2.26 -22.97 1.30
N ARG A 93 3.29 -22.13 1.16
CA ARG A 93 4.69 -22.60 1.08
C ARG A 93 5.12 -23.30 2.36
N ALA A 94 4.84 -22.72 3.52
CA ALA A 94 5.19 -23.31 4.82
C ALA A 94 4.60 -24.72 5.01
N PHE A 95 3.33 -24.91 4.62
CA PHE A 95 2.65 -26.21 4.71
C PHE A 95 3.32 -27.29 3.84
N LEU A 96 3.76 -26.94 2.63
CA LEU A 96 4.40 -27.86 1.69
C LEU A 96 5.85 -28.16 2.07
N ILE A 97 6.61 -27.16 2.52
CA ILE A 97 7.98 -27.34 3.00
C ILE A 97 8.03 -28.33 4.17
N GLN A 98 7.04 -28.31 5.07
CA GLN A 98 6.92 -29.28 6.17
C GLN A 98 6.69 -30.73 5.71
N ARG A 99 6.43 -30.95 4.42
CA ARG A 99 6.20 -32.27 3.80
C ARG A 99 7.27 -32.59 2.76
N ASP A 100 8.43 -31.95 2.88
CA ASP A 100 9.60 -32.16 2.03
C ASP A 100 9.36 -31.84 0.53
N PHE A 101 8.39 -30.97 0.23
CA PHE A 101 8.25 -30.42 -1.12
C PHE A 101 9.36 -29.42 -1.41
N VAL A 102 9.89 -29.47 -2.63
CA VAL A 102 10.89 -28.53 -3.14
C VAL A 102 10.22 -27.50 -4.05
N GLU A 103 10.41 -26.21 -3.75
CA GLU A 103 9.93 -25.12 -4.61
C GLU A 103 10.69 -25.11 -5.94
N THR A 104 9.98 -25.05 -7.06
CA THR A 104 10.58 -24.99 -8.41
C THR A 104 10.13 -23.74 -9.17
N HIS A 105 11.03 -23.19 -9.99
CA HIS A 105 10.75 -22.04 -10.85
C HIS A 105 10.86 -22.44 -12.31
N THR A 106 9.72 -22.55 -12.98
CA THR A 106 9.63 -22.93 -14.40
C THR A 106 9.55 -21.70 -15.31
N PRO A 107 10.02 -21.80 -16.57
CA PRO A 107 9.92 -20.71 -17.54
C PRO A 107 8.46 -20.31 -17.79
N LYS A 108 8.23 -19.00 -18.00
CA LYS A 108 6.91 -18.44 -18.34
C LYS A 108 6.79 -18.05 -19.82
N LEU A 109 7.92 -18.05 -20.53
CA LEU A 109 8.01 -17.95 -21.98
C LEU A 109 8.11 -19.37 -22.53
N VAL A 110 7.23 -19.72 -23.48
CA VAL A 110 7.19 -21.03 -24.12
C VAL A 110 7.18 -20.85 -25.63
N ALA A 111 7.78 -21.80 -26.36
CA ALA A 111 7.91 -21.72 -27.82
C ALA A 111 6.57 -21.85 -28.56
N GLY A 112 5.53 -22.40 -27.91
CA GLY A 112 4.22 -22.59 -28.50
C GLY A 112 3.15 -22.92 -27.46
N ALA A 113 1.89 -22.95 -27.90
CA ALA A 113 0.77 -23.25 -27.02
C ALA A 113 0.87 -24.67 -26.47
N SER A 114 0.77 -24.82 -25.15
CA SER A 114 0.96 -26.09 -24.44
C SER A 114 -0.26 -27.03 -24.47
N GLY A 115 -1.16 -26.85 -25.45
CA GLY A 115 -2.38 -27.68 -25.59
C GLY A 115 -3.49 -27.36 -24.59
N SER A 116 -3.31 -26.35 -23.73
CA SER A 116 -4.38 -25.75 -22.95
C SER A 116 -5.30 -25.00 -23.91
N GLY A 117 -6.60 -25.29 -23.93
CA GLY A 117 -7.61 -24.66 -24.80
C GLY A 117 -7.87 -23.16 -24.52
N ALA A 118 -6.85 -22.42 -24.09
CA ALA A 118 -6.86 -20.99 -23.84
C ALA A 118 -6.05 -20.25 -24.92
N ASN A 119 -6.42 -19.00 -25.20
CA ASN A 119 -5.65 -18.14 -26.08
C ASN A 119 -4.29 -17.80 -25.45
N CYS A 120 -3.22 -17.93 -26.22
CA CYS A 120 -1.87 -17.58 -25.81
C CYS A 120 -1.52 -16.15 -26.23
N PHE A 121 -0.82 -15.41 -25.36
CA PHE A 121 -0.19 -14.15 -25.76
C PHE A 121 1.06 -14.45 -26.57
N THR A 122 1.17 -13.87 -27.76
CA THR A 122 2.35 -13.95 -28.61
C THR A 122 3.23 -12.73 -28.40
N LEU A 123 4.54 -12.95 -28.47
CA LEU A 123 5.55 -11.89 -28.46
C LEU A 123 6.66 -12.24 -29.43
N LYS A 124 7.24 -11.23 -30.07
CA LYS A 124 8.43 -11.42 -30.90
C LYS A 124 9.61 -11.78 -29.99
N TYR A 125 10.21 -12.94 -30.23
CA TYR A 125 11.31 -13.46 -29.43
C TYR A 125 12.54 -13.63 -30.31
N PHE A 126 13.45 -12.65 -30.26
CA PHE A 126 14.55 -12.46 -31.21
C PHE A 126 14.07 -12.23 -32.66
N ASP A 127 15.01 -12.27 -33.62
CA ASP A 127 14.82 -11.81 -34.99
C ASP A 127 14.05 -12.79 -35.89
#